data_AF-A0AAJ2K4K7-F1
#
_entry.id   AF-A0AAJ2K4K7-F1
#
_cell.length_a   1.000
_cell.length_b   1.000
_cell.length_c   1.000
_cell.angle_alpha   90.00
_cell.angle_beta   90.00
_cell.angle_gamma   90.00
#
_symmetry.space_group_name_H-M   'P 1'
#
loop_
_entity.id
_entity.type
_entity.pdbx_description
1 polymer ?
#
loop_
_entity_poly.entity_id
_entity_poly.type
_entity_poly.pdbx_seq_one_letter_code
_entity_poly.pdbx_strand_id
1 'polypeptide(L)'
;MSTTVGRKRPLLILTTASIRTPRKRKRRPLGKRLRTKNGRAGSLRRKGARRGLRKKGVLRSRLSKLSKQSRLPKLGKNDPVIHQFIPTIPNLEDEKRLSFEDGYRHGRYEGGELILANLLPENTYLPDISVEDVITAGFEQFRHQLQSFIEPEAVCAELHKALEERRPMSLVRLGDGEMFALAHDKVVSTELVRRHGDFLAYAGLEIPDHNCREQLAEAVRKASFVGVPTFRSPNFHGLLLPVLRAHGIHMGDMRLTVSTVNYAIALQGHLYGLLRRRRVLTVGNAAVGLASMLRKRGITVTGTIAPVRGTTDIPRILDEVSRYEFDIALVAAGIPAVILAQQIAERYNKVAIDFGHLANKIADGVIAI
;
A
#
# COMPACT_ATOMS: atom_id res chain seq x y z
N MET A 1 -18.54 17.31 71.64
CA MET A 1 -17.25 16.69 71.24
C MET A 1 -17.30 16.36 69.76
N SER A 2 -16.56 17.11 68.94
CA SER A 2 -15.87 16.70 67.70
C SER A 2 -15.71 17.95 66.83
N THR A 3 -14.47 18.44 66.79
CA THR A 3 -14.02 19.65 66.11
C THR A 3 -13.38 19.30 64.76
N THR A 4 -13.73 20.10 63.76
CA THR A 4 -13.11 20.31 62.45
C THR A 4 -11.59 20.47 62.46
N VAL A 5 -10.90 19.73 61.57
CA VAL A 5 -9.65 20.07 60.84
C VAL A 5 -9.61 19.12 59.62
N GLY A 6 -9.51 19.49 58.34
CA GLY A 6 -8.77 20.58 57.71
C GLY A 6 -7.42 20.09 57.17
N ARG A 7 -7.38 19.27 56.10
CA ARG A 7 -6.10 18.91 55.43
C ARG A 7 -6.11 19.17 53.92
N LYS A 8 -5.12 19.99 53.55
CA LYS A 8 -4.79 20.59 52.26
C LYS A 8 -4.32 19.54 51.23
N ARG A 9 -4.71 19.72 49.97
CA ARG A 9 -4.08 19.09 48.78
C ARG A 9 -2.83 19.88 48.40
N PRO A 10 -1.68 19.25 48.06
CA PRO A 10 -0.59 19.94 47.41
C PRO A 10 -0.80 20.01 45.89
N LEU A 11 -0.64 21.22 45.37
CA LEU A 11 -0.55 21.61 43.97
C LEU A 11 0.81 21.12 43.43
N LEU A 12 0.82 20.32 42.35
CA LEU A 12 2.06 19.96 41.66
C LEU A 12 2.17 20.79 40.38
N ILE A 13 3.23 21.60 40.37
CA ILE A 13 3.60 22.60 39.39
C ILE A 13 4.12 21.89 38.13
N LEU A 14 3.44 22.10 37.00
CA LEU A 14 3.92 21.73 35.66
C LEU A 14 4.91 22.81 35.19
N THR A 15 6.20 22.50 35.26
CA THR A 15 7.26 23.30 34.64
C THR A 15 7.35 22.97 33.15
N THR A 16 7.19 24.01 32.33
CA THR A 16 7.34 24.01 30.87
C THR A 16 8.80 23.79 30.47
N ALA A 17 9.09 22.65 29.83
CA ALA A 17 10.38 22.42 29.17
C ALA A 17 10.31 22.79 27.68
N SER A 18 11.09 23.82 27.34
CA SER A 18 11.28 24.40 26.02
C SER A 18 11.84 23.40 24.99
N ILE A 19 11.15 23.28 23.86
CA ILE A 19 11.56 22.47 22.70
C ILE A 19 12.69 23.19 21.96
N ARG A 20 13.91 22.62 22.01
CA ARG A 20 15.05 23.03 21.18
C ARG A 20 14.91 22.45 19.77
N THR A 21 14.91 23.32 18.77
CA THR A 21 14.92 22.98 17.33
C THR A 21 16.25 22.38 16.87
N PRO A 22 16.27 21.33 16.01
CA PRO A 22 17.51 20.82 15.44
C PRO A 22 18.00 21.70 14.27
N ARG A 23 19.27 22.11 14.35
CA ARG A 23 20.02 22.85 13.32
C ARG A 23 20.14 22.05 12.00
N LYS A 24 19.85 22.74 10.89
CA LYS A 24 20.14 22.32 9.50
C LYS A 24 21.62 21.93 9.33
N ARG A 25 21.91 20.67 8.99
CA ARG A 25 23.22 20.24 8.48
C ARG A 25 23.27 20.37 6.96
N LYS A 26 24.27 21.12 6.48
CA LYS A 26 24.57 21.43 5.08
C LYS A 26 24.90 20.16 4.27
N ARG A 27 24.25 20.01 3.11
CA ARG A 27 24.61 19.04 2.06
C ARG A 27 25.96 19.42 1.43
N ARG A 28 26.87 18.46 1.29
CA ARG A 28 28.08 18.56 0.44
C ARG A 28 27.80 17.89 -0.92
N PRO A 29 28.36 18.40 -2.04
CA PRO A 29 28.03 17.93 -3.39
C PRO A 29 28.83 16.68 -3.77
N LEU A 30 28.19 15.76 -4.50
CA LEU A 30 28.82 14.60 -5.13
C LEU A 30 29.71 15.04 -6.30
N GLY A 31 31.00 14.70 -6.21
CA GLY A 31 32.00 14.91 -7.24
C GLY A 31 31.83 13.99 -8.44
N LYS A 32 32.10 14.55 -9.61
CA LYS A 32 32.13 13.89 -10.93
C LYS A 32 33.39 13.01 -11.11
N ARG A 33 33.25 12.07 -12.07
CA ARG A 33 34.25 11.34 -12.88
C ARG A 33 34.72 9.98 -12.33
N LEU A 34 34.55 8.92 -13.13
CA LEU A 34 35.53 8.51 -14.16
C LEU A 34 34.92 7.49 -15.16
N ARG A 35 34.99 7.84 -16.44
CA ARG A 35 34.92 6.96 -17.62
C ARG A 35 36.33 6.41 -17.88
N THR A 36 36.45 5.12 -18.14
CA THR A 36 37.39 4.42 -19.07
C THR A 36 37.02 2.92 -18.98
N LYS A 37 37.15 2.02 -19.97
CA LYS A 37 37.89 1.97 -21.23
C LYS A 37 37.27 0.89 -22.14
N ASN A 38 37.48 1.04 -23.45
CA ASN A 38 37.09 0.16 -24.54
C ASN A 38 37.75 -1.23 -24.51
N GLY A 39 37.07 -2.21 -25.11
CA GLY A 39 37.63 -3.45 -25.64
C GLY A 39 36.68 -4.11 -26.66
N ARG A 40 36.92 -3.85 -27.96
CA ARG A 40 36.46 -4.69 -29.10
C ARG A 40 37.22 -6.04 -29.03
N ALA A 41 36.89 -7.17 -29.67
CA ALA A 41 36.13 -7.51 -30.87
C ALA A 41 35.79 -9.02 -30.83
N GLY A 42 34.89 -9.50 -31.70
CA GLY A 42 34.76 -10.94 -31.99
C GLY A 42 33.51 -11.33 -32.76
N SER A 43 33.49 -11.08 -34.06
CA SER A 43 32.47 -11.54 -35.01
C SER A 43 32.44 -13.06 -35.14
N LEU A 44 31.27 -13.67 -35.41
CA LEU A 44 31.16 -14.79 -36.35
C LEU A 44 29.76 -14.88 -36.98
N ARG A 45 29.76 -14.97 -38.31
CA ARG A 45 28.64 -15.15 -39.23
C ARG A 45 28.01 -16.54 -39.07
N ARG A 46 26.71 -16.66 -39.38
CA ARG A 46 26.22 -17.71 -40.30
C ARG A 46 24.92 -17.29 -41.01
N LYS A 47 24.90 -17.57 -42.32
CA LYS A 47 23.88 -17.32 -43.34
C LYS A 47 22.97 -18.56 -43.50
N GLY A 48 21.76 -18.33 -44.03
CA GLY A 48 20.95 -19.29 -44.81
C GLY A 48 19.46 -19.20 -44.46
N ALA A 49 18.56 -18.52 -45.21
CA ALA A 49 17.95 -18.88 -46.51
C ALA A 49 17.18 -20.23 -46.43
N ARG A 50 15.90 -20.41 -46.84
CA ARG A 50 15.02 -19.71 -47.80
C ARG A 50 13.61 -20.36 -47.79
N ARG A 51 12.59 -19.55 -48.18
CA ARG A 51 11.34 -19.86 -48.96
C ARG A 51 10.31 -20.82 -48.33
N GLY A 52 8.99 -20.65 -48.43
CA GLY A 52 7.99 -19.78 -49.12
C GLY A 52 6.59 -20.35 -48.72
N LEU A 53 5.39 -19.89 -49.09
CA LEU A 53 4.88 -18.90 -50.03
C LEU A 53 3.32 -18.88 -49.88
N ARG A 54 2.67 -17.70 -50.05
CA ARG A 54 1.28 -17.39 -50.51
C ARG A 54 0.39 -16.69 -49.46
N LYS A 55 -0.04 -15.42 -49.59
CA LYS A 55 -0.71 -14.59 -50.65
C LYS A 55 -2.24 -14.45 -50.45
N LYS A 56 -2.68 -13.22 -50.14
CA LYS A 56 -3.79 -12.38 -50.71
C LYS A 56 -4.31 -11.44 -49.60
N GLY A 57 -4.63 -10.16 -49.79
CA GLY A 57 -4.82 -9.34 -50.99
C GLY A 57 -4.64 -7.84 -50.72
N VAL A 58 -4.62 -7.08 -51.80
CA VAL A 58 -4.18 -5.68 -51.98
C VAL A 58 -5.37 -4.80 -52.33
N LEU A 59 -5.42 -3.56 -51.83
CA LEU A 59 -6.08 -2.44 -52.51
C LEU A 59 -5.53 -1.08 -52.05
N ARG A 60 -4.54 -0.56 -52.78
CA ARG A 60 -4.18 0.86 -52.85
C ARG A 60 -3.52 1.15 -54.19
N SER A 61 -4.23 1.83 -55.09
CA SER A 61 -3.65 2.74 -56.08
C SER A 61 -4.76 3.44 -56.87
N ARG A 62 -4.62 4.76 -57.00
CA ARG A 62 -5.11 5.67 -58.06
C ARG A 62 -5.00 7.09 -57.48
N LEU A 63 -4.45 8.12 -58.11
CA LEU A 63 -3.59 8.28 -59.27
C LEU A 63 -3.18 9.76 -59.17
N SER A 64 -1.88 10.03 -59.15
CA SER A 64 -1.32 11.34 -59.35
C SER A 64 -1.49 11.75 -60.82
N LYS A 65 -2.02 12.94 -61.06
CA LYS A 65 -1.77 13.80 -62.24
C LYS A 65 -2.71 15.00 -62.14
N LEU A 66 -2.16 16.17 -61.83
CA LEU A 66 -2.55 17.49 -62.35
C LEU A 66 -1.64 18.54 -61.69
N SER A 67 -0.47 18.75 -62.29
CA SER A 67 0.31 19.97 -62.12
C SER A 67 -0.11 20.95 -63.21
N LYS A 68 -0.76 22.06 -62.85
CA LYS A 68 -0.76 23.28 -63.66
C LYS A 68 -0.68 24.48 -62.73
N GLN A 69 0.22 25.37 -63.12
CA GLN A 69 0.59 26.63 -62.51
C GLN A 69 -0.63 27.52 -62.21
N SER A 70 -0.66 28.15 -61.05
CA SER A 70 -1.33 29.44 -60.86
C SER A 70 -0.45 30.34 -59.99
N ARG A 71 -0.17 31.52 -60.53
CA ARG A 71 0.77 32.54 -60.06
C ARG A 71 0.33 33.10 -58.70
N LEU A 72 1.30 33.29 -57.80
CA LEU A 72 1.15 34.12 -56.59
C LEU A 72 1.03 35.61 -57.00
N PRO A 73 0.04 36.36 -56.49
CA PRO A 73 0.03 37.81 -56.66
C PRO A 73 1.04 38.46 -55.70
N LYS A 74 1.78 39.45 -56.22
CA LYS A 74 2.68 40.31 -55.45
C LYS A 74 1.83 41.25 -54.58
N LEU A 75 1.93 41.14 -53.26
CA LEU A 75 1.36 42.13 -52.34
C LEU A 75 2.17 43.44 -52.42
N GLY A 76 1.48 44.54 -52.65
CA GLY A 76 2.00 45.89 -52.56
C GLY A 76 2.25 46.28 -51.10
N LYS A 77 3.27 47.12 -50.90
CA LYS A 77 3.52 47.80 -49.62
C LYS A 77 2.36 48.78 -49.38
N ASN A 78 1.50 48.47 -48.41
CA ASN A 78 0.70 49.37 -47.56
C ASN A 78 -0.59 48.65 -47.13
N ASP A 79 -0.50 47.79 -46.12
CA ASP A 79 -1.66 47.29 -45.37
C ASP A 79 -1.32 47.27 -43.87
N PRO A 80 -2.30 47.57 -42.98
CA PRO A 80 -2.07 47.73 -41.55
C PRO A 80 -1.67 46.41 -40.90
N VAL A 81 -0.84 46.51 -39.86
CA VAL A 81 -0.31 45.39 -39.07
C VAL A 81 -1.45 44.47 -38.62
N ILE A 82 -1.64 43.36 -39.33
CA ILE A 82 -2.38 42.22 -38.80
C ILE A 82 -1.51 41.68 -37.67
N HIS A 83 -1.93 41.91 -36.43
CA HIS A 83 -1.41 41.18 -35.28
C HIS A 83 -1.53 39.69 -35.61
N GLN A 84 -0.42 39.07 -36.00
CA GLN A 84 -0.32 37.64 -36.10
C GLN A 84 -0.64 37.08 -34.72
N PHE A 85 -1.82 36.48 -34.59
CA PHE A 85 -2.13 35.57 -33.50
C PHE A 85 -1.09 34.45 -33.58
N ILE A 86 -0.01 34.60 -32.83
CA ILE A 86 0.86 33.48 -32.50
C ILE A 86 0.02 32.66 -31.53
N PRO A 87 -0.48 31.46 -31.89
CA PRO A 87 -1.16 30.62 -30.92
C PRO A 87 -0.15 30.37 -29.80
N THR A 88 -0.44 30.91 -28.62
CA THR A 88 0.35 30.64 -27.43
C THR A 88 0.24 29.14 -27.20
N ILE A 89 1.32 28.41 -27.48
CA ILE A 89 1.38 26.98 -27.18
C ILE A 89 1.15 26.89 -25.67
N PRO A 90 0.05 26.26 -25.20
CA PRO A 90 -0.23 26.19 -23.78
C PRO A 90 0.97 25.58 -23.08
N ASN A 91 1.44 26.27 -22.04
CA ASN A 91 2.48 25.72 -21.21
C ASN A 91 1.93 24.44 -20.55
N LEU A 92 2.60 23.31 -20.79
CA LEU A 92 2.20 21.99 -20.27
C LEU A 92 2.04 21.98 -18.74
N GLU A 93 2.71 22.88 -18.02
CA GLU A 93 2.55 23.06 -16.58
C GLU A 93 1.23 23.76 -16.22
N ASP A 94 0.81 24.74 -17.02
CA ASP A 94 -0.45 25.45 -16.83
C ASP A 94 -1.65 24.55 -17.18
N GLU A 95 -1.56 23.74 -18.24
CA GLU A 95 -2.60 22.74 -18.56
C GLU A 95 -2.77 21.70 -17.44
N LYS A 96 -1.67 21.21 -16.87
CA LYS A 96 -1.71 20.29 -15.72
C LYS A 96 -2.35 20.94 -14.49
N ARG A 97 -2.02 22.20 -14.21
CA ARG A 97 -2.60 22.95 -13.09
C ARG A 97 -4.11 23.12 -13.27
N LEU A 98 -4.55 23.55 -14.47
CA LEU A 98 -5.96 23.74 -14.78
C LEU A 98 -6.74 22.42 -14.70
N SER A 99 -6.18 21.32 -15.22
CA SER A 99 -6.81 20.00 -15.13
C SER A 99 -6.95 19.52 -13.69
N PHE A 100 -5.93 19.75 -12.86
CA PHE A 100 -6.00 19.43 -11.42
C PHE A 100 -7.05 20.28 -10.70
N GLU A 101 -7.10 21.59 -10.98
CA GLU A 101 -8.07 22.51 -10.39
C GLU A 101 -9.50 22.13 -10.76
N ASP A 102 -9.75 21.82 -12.04
CA ASP A 102 -11.06 21.38 -12.53
C ASP A 102 -11.49 20.06 -11.87
N GLY A 103 -10.58 19.07 -11.81
CA GLY A 103 -10.82 17.80 -11.13
C GLY A 103 -11.08 17.96 -9.62
N TYR A 104 -10.36 18.87 -8.95
CA TYR A 104 -10.59 19.18 -7.54
C TYR A 104 -11.97 19.81 -7.32
N ARG A 105 -12.36 20.78 -8.16
CA ARG A 105 -13.68 21.41 -8.10
C ARG A 105 -14.80 20.40 -8.32
N HIS A 106 -14.67 19.53 -9.32
CA HIS A 106 -15.66 18.50 -9.60
C HIS A 106 -15.76 17.50 -8.45
N GLY A 107 -14.63 16.99 -7.95
CA GLY A 107 -14.61 16.06 -6.83
C GLY A 107 -15.16 16.64 -5.53
N ARG A 108 -14.88 17.92 -5.24
CA ARG A 108 -15.47 18.64 -4.09
C ARG A 108 -16.99 18.76 -4.23
N TYR A 109 -17.48 19.06 -5.43
CA TYR A 109 -18.92 19.14 -5.69
C TYR A 109 -19.58 17.78 -5.52
N GLU A 110 -19.14 16.76 -6.26
CA GLU A 110 -19.77 15.43 -6.23
C GLU A 110 -19.67 14.75 -4.85
N GLY A 111 -18.51 14.87 -4.19
CA GLY A 111 -18.24 14.20 -2.92
C GLY A 111 -18.66 14.97 -1.67
N GLY A 112 -19.14 16.21 -1.80
CA GLY A 112 -19.45 17.08 -0.67
C GLY A 112 -20.71 17.90 -0.91
N GLU A 113 -20.61 18.91 -1.77
CA GLU A 113 -21.69 19.89 -1.98
C GLU A 113 -22.98 19.23 -2.50
N LEU A 114 -22.88 18.27 -3.42
CA LEU A 114 -24.04 17.54 -3.94
C LEU A 114 -24.71 16.68 -2.86
N ILE A 115 -23.91 16.06 -1.97
CA ILE A 115 -24.44 15.29 -0.85
C ILE A 115 -25.20 16.21 0.11
N LEU A 116 -24.63 17.38 0.43
CA LEU A 116 -25.29 18.37 1.28
C LEU A 116 -26.57 18.93 0.62
N ALA A 117 -26.52 19.22 -0.68
CA ALA A 117 -27.67 19.74 -1.43
C ALA A 117 -28.85 18.76 -1.40
N ASN A 118 -28.61 17.45 -1.46
CA ASN A 118 -29.64 16.42 -1.35
C ASN A 118 -30.29 16.32 0.04
N LEU A 119 -29.70 16.93 1.08
CA LEU A 119 -30.23 16.97 2.44
C LEU A 119 -30.99 18.27 2.74
N LEU A 120 -30.83 19.31 1.92
CA LEU A 120 -31.52 20.58 2.13
C LEU A 120 -33.00 20.46 1.74
N PRO A 121 -33.95 20.92 2.58
CA PRO A 121 -35.34 21.02 2.20
C PRO A 121 -35.56 21.92 0.99
N GLU A 122 -36.67 21.70 0.27
CA GLU A 122 -37.07 22.59 -0.83
C GLU A 122 -37.15 24.05 -0.37
N ASN A 123 -36.76 24.97 -1.27
CA ASN A 123 -36.77 26.42 -1.02
C ASN A 123 -35.92 26.87 0.18
N THR A 124 -34.89 26.11 0.54
CA THR A 124 -33.91 26.52 1.57
C THR A 124 -32.51 26.67 0.96
N TYR A 125 -31.70 27.51 1.60
CA TYR A 125 -30.27 27.58 1.34
C TYR A 125 -29.54 27.76 2.67
N LEU A 126 -28.28 27.34 2.73
CA LEU A 126 -27.45 27.46 3.92
C LEU A 126 -26.45 28.61 3.72
N PRO A 127 -26.71 29.82 4.28
CA PRO A 127 -25.79 30.96 4.15
C PRO A 127 -24.51 30.75 4.96
N ASP A 128 -23.39 31.18 4.39
CA ASP A 128 -22.09 31.38 5.10
C ASP A 128 -21.50 30.14 5.81
N ILE A 129 -22.02 28.94 5.53
CA ILE A 129 -21.54 27.67 6.08
C ILE A 129 -21.12 26.77 4.92
N SER A 130 -19.86 26.34 4.92
CA SER A 130 -19.31 25.42 3.92
C SER A 130 -19.65 23.95 4.23
N VAL A 131 -19.50 23.07 3.25
CA VAL A 131 -19.61 21.63 3.49
C VAL A 131 -18.60 21.13 4.55
N GLU A 132 -17.41 21.73 4.63
CA GLU A 132 -16.43 21.41 5.68
C GLU A 132 -16.92 21.78 7.07
N ASP A 133 -17.61 22.91 7.22
CA ASP A 133 -18.17 23.33 8.50
C ASP A 133 -19.26 22.35 8.95
N VAL A 134 -20.12 21.92 8.02
CA VAL A 134 -21.14 20.89 8.28
C VAL A 134 -20.49 19.56 8.68
N ILE A 135 -19.49 19.10 7.94
CA ILE A 135 -18.75 17.87 8.25
C ILE A 135 -18.05 17.98 9.61
N THR A 136 -17.47 19.13 9.94
CA THR A 136 -16.78 19.37 11.21
C THR A 136 -17.76 19.32 12.37
N ALA A 137 -18.88 20.05 12.26
CA ALA A 137 -19.93 20.05 13.26
C ALA A 137 -20.55 18.65 13.45
N GLY A 138 -20.75 17.90 12.36
CA GLY A 138 -21.17 16.51 12.41
C GLY A 138 -20.14 15.61 13.09
N PHE A 139 -18.86 15.72 12.72
CA PHE A 139 -17.78 14.92 13.31
C PHE A 139 -17.69 15.12 14.82
N GLU A 140 -17.86 16.34 15.33
CA GLU A 140 -17.91 16.60 16.78
C GLU A 140 -18.99 15.78 17.48
N GLN A 141 -20.14 15.57 16.84
CA GLN A 141 -21.21 14.72 17.37
C GLN A 141 -20.81 13.23 17.39
N PHE A 142 -20.00 12.78 16.42
CA PHE A 142 -19.53 11.39 16.34
C PHE A 142 -18.20 11.12 17.05
N ARG A 143 -17.52 12.14 17.59
CA ARG A 143 -16.20 12.01 18.23
C ARG A 143 -16.18 10.94 19.33
N HIS A 144 -17.27 10.79 20.07
CA HIS A 144 -17.40 9.79 21.12
C HIS A 144 -17.40 8.33 20.62
N GLN A 145 -17.61 8.10 19.31
CA GLN A 145 -17.62 6.78 18.68
C GLN A 145 -16.25 6.38 18.13
N LEU A 146 -15.23 7.24 18.27
CA LEU A 146 -13.88 6.91 17.82
C LEU A 146 -13.36 5.68 18.55
N GLN A 147 -12.87 4.72 17.77
CA GLN A 147 -12.20 3.54 18.28
C GLN A 147 -10.68 3.73 18.13
N SER A 148 -9.95 3.46 19.19
CA SER A 148 -8.49 3.51 19.18
C SER A 148 -7.91 2.21 18.61
N PHE A 149 -6.87 2.36 17.80
CA PHE A 149 -6.03 1.22 17.41
C PHE A 149 -5.12 0.81 18.57
N ILE A 150 -4.75 -0.46 18.60
CA ILE A 150 -3.73 -0.97 19.49
C ILE A 150 -2.38 -0.51 18.96
N GLU A 151 -1.64 0.22 19.78
CA GLU A 151 -0.34 0.79 19.42
C GLU A 151 0.69 -0.31 19.12
N PRO A 152 1.64 -0.08 18.18
CA PRO A 152 2.65 -1.07 17.80
C PRO A 152 3.45 -1.65 18.96
N GLU A 153 3.76 -0.85 19.97
CA GLU A 153 4.49 -1.27 21.17
C GLU A 153 3.68 -2.27 21.99
N ALA A 154 2.36 -2.04 22.13
CA ALA A 154 1.45 -2.95 22.83
C ALA A 154 1.27 -4.26 22.05
N VAL A 155 1.18 -4.21 20.71
CA VAL A 155 1.20 -5.40 19.85
C VAL A 155 2.50 -6.18 20.05
N CYS A 156 3.65 -5.50 20.09
CA CYS A 156 4.94 -6.15 20.29
C CYS A 156 5.06 -6.81 21.68
N ALA A 157 4.56 -6.16 22.73
CA ALA A 157 4.53 -6.73 24.08
C ALA A 157 3.66 -8.00 24.14
N GLU A 158 2.52 -7.99 23.46
CA GLU A 158 1.63 -9.15 23.36
C GLU A 158 2.25 -10.32 22.57
N LEU A 159 2.96 -10.03 21.48
CA LEU A 159 3.74 -11.02 20.74
C LEU A 159 4.84 -11.63 21.62
N HIS A 160 5.55 -10.81 22.39
CA HIS A 160 6.55 -11.27 23.36
C HIS A 160 5.95 -12.24 24.39
N LYS A 161 4.85 -11.82 25.03
CA LYS A 161 4.11 -12.64 25.97
C LYS A 161 3.65 -13.95 25.34
N ALA A 162 3.17 -13.91 24.09
CA ALA A 162 2.75 -15.10 23.38
C ALA A 162 3.88 -16.11 23.16
N LEU A 163 5.08 -15.63 22.84
CA LEU A 163 6.28 -16.45 22.69
C LEU A 163 6.79 -17.04 24.01
N GLU A 164 6.58 -16.36 25.12
CA GLU A 164 6.92 -16.86 26.46
C GLU A 164 5.94 -17.94 26.92
N GLU A 165 4.64 -17.70 26.72
CA GLU A 165 3.56 -18.60 27.10
C GLU A 165 3.34 -19.74 26.10
N ARG A 166 4.02 -19.72 24.94
CA ARG A 166 3.84 -20.66 23.82
C ARG A 166 2.38 -20.79 23.38
N ARG A 167 1.68 -19.67 23.33
CA ARG A 167 0.30 -19.58 22.83
C ARG A 167 0.29 -19.16 21.35
N PRO A 168 -0.72 -19.59 20.58
CA PRO A 168 -0.80 -19.22 19.19
C PRO A 168 -1.12 -17.74 19.07
N MET A 169 -0.45 -17.05 18.16
CA MET A 169 -0.76 -15.66 17.85
C MET A 169 -0.43 -15.33 16.40
N SER A 170 -1.39 -14.78 15.68
CA SER A 170 -1.17 -14.26 14.33
C SER A 170 -1.32 -12.74 14.28
N LEU A 171 -0.33 -12.07 13.68
CA LEU A 171 -0.44 -10.68 13.26
C LEU A 171 -0.55 -10.64 11.74
N VAL A 172 -1.75 -10.31 11.24
CA VAL A 172 -1.99 -10.15 9.81
C VAL A 172 -2.19 -8.68 9.47
N ARG A 173 -1.95 -8.29 8.21
CA ARG A 173 -2.08 -6.89 7.77
C ARG A 173 -2.85 -6.84 6.47
N LEU A 174 -3.63 -5.78 6.30
CA LEU A 174 -4.41 -5.51 5.11
C LEU A 174 -3.84 -4.28 4.40
N GLY A 175 -3.32 -4.48 3.20
CA GLY A 175 -2.98 -3.44 2.24
C GLY A 175 -4.07 -3.26 1.18
N ASP A 176 -3.75 -2.50 0.15
CA ASP A 176 -4.57 -2.36 -1.06
C ASP A 176 -4.79 -3.69 -1.78
N GLY A 177 -3.75 -4.53 -1.86
CA GLY A 177 -3.85 -5.87 -2.44
C GLY A 177 -4.90 -6.75 -1.76
N GLU A 178 -4.85 -6.82 -0.43
CA GLU A 178 -5.83 -7.58 0.36
C GLU A 178 -7.23 -6.93 0.31
N MET A 179 -7.32 -5.60 0.25
CA MET A 179 -8.61 -4.90 0.08
C MET A 179 -9.27 -5.28 -1.24
N PHE A 180 -8.53 -5.27 -2.35
CA PHE A 180 -9.05 -5.70 -3.64
C PHE A 180 -9.38 -7.20 -3.68
N ALA A 181 -8.52 -8.03 -3.10
CA ALA A 181 -8.75 -9.46 -2.97
C ALA A 181 -10.05 -9.74 -2.22
N LEU A 182 -10.34 -9.03 -1.14
CA LEU A 182 -11.58 -9.18 -0.39
C LEU A 182 -12.80 -8.54 -1.07
N ALA A 183 -12.61 -7.48 -1.88
CA ALA A 183 -13.68 -6.71 -2.50
C ALA A 183 -14.21 -7.31 -3.81
N HIS A 184 -13.38 -8.04 -4.57
CA HIS A 184 -13.76 -8.45 -5.92
C HIS A 184 -15.04 -9.30 -5.95
N ASP A 185 -15.96 -8.93 -6.84
CA ASP A 185 -17.30 -9.47 -7.03
C ASP A 185 -18.21 -9.49 -5.79
N LYS A 186 -17.83 -8.80 -4.70
CA LYS A 186 -18.69 -8.57 -3.53
C LYS A 186 -19.03 -7.09 -3.33
N VAL A 187 -18.04 -6.22 -3.47
CA VAL A 187 -18.17 -4.77 -3.31
C VAL A 187 -17.72 -4.05 -4.58
N VAL A 188 -16.72 -4.60 -5.26
CA VAL A 188 -16.13 -4.03 -6.47
C VAL A 188 -16.15 -5.08 -7.57
N SER A 189 -16.62 -4.72 -8.76
CA SER A 189 -16.60 -5.63 -9.93
C SER A 189 -15.17 -6.09 -10.25
N THR A 190 -15.01 -7.35 -10.68
CA THR A 190 -13.75 -7.88 -11.19
C THR A 190 -13.08 -6.98 -12.23
N GLU A 191 -13.83 -6.36 -13.15
CA GLU A 191 -13.28 -5.46 -14.18
C GLU A 191 -12.58 -4.26 -13.56
N LEU A 192 -13.20 -3.65 -12.55
CA LEU A 192 -12.62 -2.50 -11.85
C LEU A 192 -11.42 -2.93 -10.99
N VAL A 193 -11.49 -4.10 -10.35
CA VAL A 193 -10.34 -4.67 -9.63
C VAL A 193 -9.17 -4.90 -10.58
N ARG A 194 -9.38 -5.50 -11.76
CA ARG A 194 -8.31 -5.70 -12.76
C ARG A 194 -7.72 -4.39 -13.27
N ARG A 195 -8.54 -3.34 -13.38
CA ARG A 195 -8.09 -2.01 -13.82
C ARG A 195 -7.17 -1.34 -12.80
N HIS A 196 -7.44 -1.51 -11.51
CA HIS A 196 -6.71 -0.81 -10.43
C HIS A 196 -5.76 -1.70 -9.63
N GLY A 197 -5.78 -3.01 -9.86
CA GLY A 197 -5.01 -4.03 -9.15
C GLY A 197 -4.17 -4.88 -10.08
N ASP A 198 -3.53 -4.27 -11.08
CA ASP A 198 -2.59 -4.95 -11.99
C ASP A 198 -1.44 -5.66 -11.25
N PHE A 199 -1.09 -5.18 -10.07
CA PHE A 199 -0.10 -5.75 -9.16
C PHE A 199 -0.57 -7.02 -8.41
N LEU A 200 -1.85 -7.39 -8.46
CA LEU A 200 -2.39 -8.54 -7.69
C LEU A 200 -1.78 -9.87 -8.12
N ALA A 201 -1.54 -10.06 -9.42
CA ALA A 201 -0.85 -11.24 -9.94
C ALA A 201 0.56 -11.38 -9.35
N TYR A 202 1.30 -10.26 -9.25
CA TYR A 202 2.59 -10.21 -8.57
C TYR A 202 2.46 -10.50 -7.06
N ALA A 203 1.37 -10.05 -6.43
CA ALA A 203 1.06 -10.33 -5.03
C ALA A 203 0.55 -11.78 -4.79
N GLY A 204 0.48 -12.60 -5.84
CA GLY A 204 0.17 -14.03 -5.75
C GLY A 204 -1.31 -14.38 -5.92
N LEU A 205 -2.13 -13.49 -6.46
CA LEU A 205 -3.56 -13.70 -6.70
C LEU A 205 -3.95 -13.36 -8.14
N GLU A 206 -4.53 -14.32 -8.85
CA GLU A 206 -5.21 -14.08 -10.12
C GLU A 206 -6.69 -13.77 -9.86
N ILE A 207 -7.24 -12.74 -10.52
CA ILE A 207 -8.63 -12.33 -10.34
C ILE A 207 -9.50 -12.80 -11.52
N PRO A 208 -10.68 -13.40 -11.28
CA PRO A 208 -11.29 -13.67 -9.97
C PRO A 208 -10.78 -14.97 -9.33
N ASP A 209 -10.74 -14.99 -8.00
CA ASP A 209 -10.54 -16.19 -7.19
C ASP A 209 -11.37 -16.08 -5.91
N HIS A 210 -12.62 -16.53 -6.02
CA HIS A 210 -13.58 -16.47 -4.91
C HIS A 210 -13.17 -17.39 -3.76
N ASN A 211 -12.51 -18.51 -4.03
CA ASN A 211 -12.05 -19.43 -2.99
C ASN A 211 -10.97 -18.78 -2.12
N CYS A 212 -9.97 -18.13 -2.75
CA CYS A 212 -8.99 -17.36 -2.00
C CYS A 212 -9.65 -16.21 -1.23
N ARG A 213 -10.65 -15.53 -1.82
CA ARG A 213 -11.37 -14.44 -1.14
C ARG A 213 -11.97 -14.91 0.18
N GLU A 214 -12.69 -16.03 0.16
CA GLU A 214 -13.33 -16.57 1.36
C GLU A 214 -12.28 -17.07 2.39
N GLN A 215 -11.19 -17.70 1.93
CA GLN A 215 -10.08 -18.08 2.82
C GLN A 215 -9.39 -16.87 3.46
N LEU A 216 -9.23 -15.78 2.70
CA LEU A 216 -8.66 -14.53 3.20
C LEU A 216 -9.59 -13.89 4.23
N ALA A 217 -10.90 -13.83 3.96
CA ALA A 217 -11.89 -13.30 4.90
C ALA A 217 -11.90 -14.10 6.21
N GLU A 218 -11.80 -15.43 6.11
CA GLU A 218 -11.72 -16.31 7.28
C GLU A 218 -10.43 -16.12 8.08
N ALA A 219 -9.28 -15.97 7.40
CA ALA A 219 -8.02 -15.66 8.05
C ALA A 219 -8.08 -14.32 8.79
N VAL A 220 -8.72 -13.30 8.21
CA VAL A 220 -8.94 -12.01 8.88
C VAL A 220 -9.83 -12.15 10.11
N ARG A 221 -10.90 -12.94 10.02
CA ARG A 221 -11.83 -13.18 11.14
C ARG A 221 -11.14 -13.87 12.32
N LYS A 222 -10.26 -14.83 12.05
CA LYS A 222 -9.55 -15.63 13.07
C LYS A 222 -8.26 -15.01 13.60
N ALA A 223 -7.75 -13.96 12.96
CA ALA A 223 -6.46 -13.41 13.32
C ALA A 223 -6.46 -12.76 14.72
N SER A 224 -5.39 -12.97 15.48
CA SER A 224 -5.25 -12.37 16.83
C SER A 224 -5.09 -10.85 16.80
N PHE A 225 -4.48 -10.31 15.75
CA PHE A 225 -4.38 -8.89 15.45
C PHE A 225 -4.50 -8.66 13.95
N VAL A 226 -5.23 -7.61 13.57
CA VAL A 226 -5.39 -7.18 12.18
C VAL A 226 -4.92 -5.75 12.00
N GLY A 227 -3.84 -5.58 11.24
CA GLY A 227 -3.36 -4.28 10.81
C GLY A 227 -4.22 -3.75 9.67
N VAL A 228 -4.88 -2.61 9.84
CA VAL A 228 -5.76 -2.02 8.82
C VAL A 228 -5.17 -0.71 8.26
N PRO A 229 -5.47 -0.36 7.00
CA PRO A 229 -4.98 0.88 6.42
C PRO A 229 -5.68 2.08 7.07
N THR A 230 -4.90 3.10 7.42
CA THR A 230 -5.41 4.38 7.93
C THR A 230 -5.47 5.46 6.86
N PHE A 231 -4.79 5.24 5.73
CA PHE A 231 -4.83 6.16 4.60
C PHE A 231 -6.21 6.14 3.93
N ARG A 232 -6.90 7.29 3.99
CA ARG A 232 -8.29 7.49 3.52
C ARG A 232 -8.42 7.63 2.00
N SER A 233 -7.79 6.73 1.26
CA SER A 233 -7.96 6.57 -0.19
C SER A 233 -9.03 5.53 -0.51
N PRO A 234 -9.75 5.63 -1.64
CA PRO A 234 -10.78 4.69 -2.05
C PRO A 234 -10.33 3.23 -1.95
N ASN A 235 -9.14 2.90 -2.46
CA ASN A 235 -8.65 1.51 -2.54
C ASN A 235 -8.01 0.99 -1.24
N PHE A 236 -7.95 1.82 -0.20
CA PHE A 236 -7.38 1.49 1.11
C PHE A 236 -8.48 1.50 2.16
N HIS A 237 -8.48 2.52 3.03
CA HIS A 237 -9.47 2.64 4.10
C HIS A 237 -10.90 2.83 3.56
N GLY A 238 -11.06 3.40 2.36
CA GLY A 238 -12.37 3.55 1.72
C GLY A 238 -13.07 2.21 1.46
N LEU A 239 -12.32 1.14 1.17
CA LEU A 239 -12.87 -0.21 0.99
C LEU A 239 -13.02 -0.99 2.30
N LEU A 240 -12.31 -0.63 3.36
CA LEU A 240 -12.25 -1.41 4.60
C LEU A 240 -13.64 -1.73 5.17
N LEU A 241 -14.45 -0.70 5.45
CA LEU A 241 -15.78 -0.89 6.03
C LEU A 241 -16.75 -1.65 5.09
N PRO A 242 -16.90 -1.26 3.81
CA PRO A 242 -17.72 -2.01 2.86
C PRO A 242 -17.34 -3.49 2.76
N VAL A 243 -16.04 -3.77 2.68
CA VAL A 243 -15.50 -5.12 2.59
C VAL A 243 -15.82 -5.94 3.82
N LEU A 244 -15.51 -5.43 5.02
CA LEU A 244 -15.76 -6.16 6.26
C LEU A 244 -17.26 -6.47 6.42
N ARG A 245 -18.14 -5.51 6.11
CA ARG A 245 -19.59 -5.73 6.12
C ARG A 245 -20.05 -6.79 5.13
N ALA A 246 -19.53 -6.78 3.90
CA ALA A 246 -19.88 -7.76 2.87
C ALA A 246 -19.46 -9.21 3.23
N HIS A 247 -18.55 -9.35 4.19
CA HIS A 247 -18.09 -10.63 4.75
C HIS A 247 -18.68 -10.92 6.15
N GLY A 248 -19.58 -10.07 6.66
CA GLY A 248 -20.13 -10.24 8.01
C GLY A 248 -19.09 -10.16 9.12
N ILE A 249 -18.03 -9.35 8.92
CA ILE A 249 -16.99 -9.10 9.91
C ILE A 249 -17.26 -7.74 10.55
N HIS A 250 -17.39 -7.70 11.88
CA HIS A 250 -17.60 -6.47 12.63
C HIS A 250 -16.28 -5.97 13.20
N MET A 251 -15.92 -4.72 12.91
CA MET A 251 -14.68 -4.12 13.41
C MET A 251 -14.59 -4.09 14.94
N GLY A 252 -15.72 -3.97 15.64
CA GLY A 252 -15.77 -3.93 17.11
C GLY A 252 -15.35 -5.25 17.77
N ASP A 253 -15.41 -6.36 17.04
CA ASP A 253 -15.02 -7.69 17.54
C ASP A 253 -13.53 -7.99 17.26
N MET A 254 -12.83 -7.08 16.57
CA MET A 254 -11.46 -7.27 16.11
C MET A 254 -10.46 -6.51 16.99
N ARG A 255 -9.27 -7.08 17.14
CA ARG A 255 -8.11 -6.39 17.74
C ARG A 255 -7.32 -5.69 16.65
N LEU A 256 -7.63 -4.42 16.44
CA LEU A 256 -7.10 -3.64 15.32
C LEU A 256 -5.80 -2.92 15.65
N THR A 257 -4.90 -2.86 14.69
CA THR A 257 -3.69 -2.01 14.70
C THR A 257 -3.50 -1.37 13.32
N VAL A 258 -2.42 -0.63 13.10
CA VAL A 258 -2.12 -0.03 11.79
C VAL A 258 -1.48 -1.07 10.85
N SER A 259 -1.81 -1.05 9.56
CA SER A 259 -1.28 -2.02 8.57
C SER A 259 0.24 -1.94 8.35
N THR A 260 0.88 -0.88 8.84
CA THR A 260 2.34 -0.67 8.84
C THR A 260 3.00 -1.05 10.17
N VAL A 261 2.30 -1.73 11.08
CA VAL A 261 2.78 -2.13 12.41
C VAL A 261 4.10 -2.91 12.36
N ASN A 262 4.33 -3.73 11.33
CA ASN A 262 5.58 -4.43 11.12
C ASN A 262 6.78 -3.46 10.97
N TYR A 263 6.59 -2.37 10.21
CA TYR A 263 7.60 -1.32 10.07
C TYR A 263 7.81 -0.57 11.39
N ALA A 264 6.75 -0.26 12.12
CA ALA A 264 6.86 0.39 13.42
C ALA A 264 7.70 -0.46 14.40
N ILE A 265 7.36 -1.74 14.56
CA ILE A 265 8.10 -2.70 15.39
C ILE A 265 9.59 -2.76 15.01
N ALA A 266 9.91 -2.75 13.71
CA ALA A 266 11.29 -2.77 13.25
C ALA A 266 12.03 -1.45 13.49
N LEU A 267 11.44 -0.33 13.07
CA LEU A 267 12.08 1.00 13.14
C LEU A 267 12.23 1.51 14.58
N GLN A 268 11.37 1.06 15.48
CA GLN A 268 11.48 1.33 16.92
C GLN A 268 12.48 0.40 17.63
N GLY A 269 13.13 -0.52 16.91
CA GLY A 269 14.16 -1.41 17.45
C GLY A 269 13.64 -2.61 18.25
N HIS A 270 12.33 -2.86 18.22
CA HIS A 270 11.73 -3.95 18.98
C HIS A 270 11.89 -5.32 18.30
N LEU A 271 12.08 -5.34 16.97
CA LEU A 271 12.20 -6.58 16.20
C LEU A 271 13.35 -7.48 16.67
N TYR A 272 14.55 -6.93 16.95
CA TYR A 272 15.66 -7.74 17.45
C TYR A 272 15.32 -8.39 18.80
N GLY A 273 14.72 -7.61 19.70
CA GLY A 273 14.26 -8.10 21.01
C GLY A 273 13.27 -9.26 20.88
N LEU A 274 12.35 -9.16 19.92
CA LEU A 274 11.33 -10.18 19.65
C LEU A 274 11.93 -11.49 19.13
N LEU A 275 12.96 -11.41 18.27
CA LEU A 275 13.52 -12.56 17.58
C LEU A 275 14.73 -13.19 18.28
N ARG A 276 15.47 -12.43 19.10
CA ARG A 276 16.67 -12.96 19.77
C ARG A 276 16.29 -14.14 20.66
N ARG A 277 17.11 -15.20 20.63
CA ARG A 277 16.91 -16.45 21.39
C ARG A 277 15.64 -17.25 21.01
N ARG A 278 15.00 -16.93 19.88
CA ARG A 278 13.87 -17.69 19.34
C ARG A 278 14.31 -18.45 18.09
N ARG A 279 13.68 -19.60 17.85
CA ARG A 279 13.80 -20.35 16.59
C ARG A 279 12.88 -19.71 15.56
N VAL A 280 13.46 -19.07 14.55
CA VAL A 280 12.73 -18.33 13.52
C VAL A 280 12.59 -19.17 12.25
N LEU A 281 11.36 -19.27 11.74
CA LEU A 281 11.07 -19.78 10.40
C LEU A 281 10.81 -18.58 9.47
N THR A 282 11.46 -18.54 8.31
CA THR A 282 11.14 -17.53 7.28
C THR A 282 10.39 -18.19 6.13
N VAL A 283 9.30 -17.56 5.68
CA VAL A 283 8.43 -18.10 4.61
C VAL A 283 8.16 -17.02 3.57
N GLY A 284 8.23 -17.35 2.29
CA GLY A 284 7.89 -16.43 1.20
C GLY A 284 9.05 -16.07 0.27
N ASN A 285 8.77 -15.20 -0.70
CA ASN A 285 9.69 -14.91 -1.80
C ASN A 285 10.96 -14.17 -1.34
N ALA A 286 10.84 -13.39 -0.26
CA ALA A 286 11.96 -12.70 0.38
C ALA A 286 12.68 -13.54 1.45
N ALA A 287 12.22 -14.77 1.72
CA ALA A 287 12.60 -15.51 2.92
C ALA A 287 14.08 -15.88 2.97
N VAL A 288 14.71 -16.17 1.82
CA VAL A 288 16.15 -16.49 1.72
C VAL A 288 17.01 -15.29 2.08
N GLY A 289 16.73 -14.13 1.49
CA GLY A 289 17.44 -12.88 1.77
C GLY A 289 17.25 -12.42 3.22
N LEU A 290 16.01 -12.47 3.71
CA LEU A 290 15.68 -12.18 5.10
C LEU A 290 16.44 -13.10 6.06
N ALA A 291 16.41 -14.41 5.83
CA ALA A 291 17.11 -15.39 6.65
C ALA A 291 18.62 -15.14 6.72
N SER A 292 19.25 -14.77 5.59
CA SER A 292 20.67 -14.43 5.55
C SER A 292 20.99 -13.25 6.47
N MET A 293 20.18 -12.19 6.43
CA MET A 293 20.38 -11.00 7.26
C MET A 293 20.11 -11.26 8.74
N LEU A 294 19.08 -12.05 9.07
CA LEU A 294 18.80 -12.48 10.43
C LEU A 294 19.97 -13.28 11.03
N ARG A 295 20.50 -14.26 10.28
CA ARG A 295 21.65 -15.07 10.72
C ARG A 295 22.89 -14.22 10.96
N LYS A 296 23.17 -13.23 10.09
CA LYS A 296 24.28 -12.28 10.28
C LYS A 296 24.16 -11.45 11.56
N ARG A 297 22.94 -11.27 12.08
CA ARG A 297 22.64 -10.58 13.35
C ARG A 297 22.57 -11.54 14.55
N GLY A 298 22.96 -12.81 14.37
CA GLY A 298 22.97 -13.81 15.45
C GLY A 298 21.58 -14.36 15.79
N ILE A 299 20.59 -14.20 14.92
CA ILE A 299 19.25 -14.77 15.10
C ILE A 299 19.23 -16.20 14.55
N THR A 300 18.67 -17.13 15.33
CA THR A 300 18.56 -18.54 14.96
C THR A 300 17.43 -18.73 13.95
N VAL A 301 17.78 -18.95 12.68
CA VAL A 301 16.80 -19.29 11.64
C VAL A 301 16.82 -20.80 11.40
N THR A 302 15.82 -21.51 11.92
CA THR A 302 15.70 -22.99 11.87
C THR A 302 15.23 -23.51 10.53
N GLY A 303 14.53 -22.70 9.75
CA GLY A 303 14.05 -23.09 8.42
C GLY A 303 13.84 -21.89 7.51
N THR A 304 13.81 -22.15 6.21
CA THR A 304 13.51 -21.16 5.19
C THR A 304 12.70 -21.83 4.08
N ILE A 305 11.46 -21.40 3.90
CA ILE A 305 10.53 -21.95 2.91
C ILE A 305 10.33 -20.90 1.80
N ALA A 306 10.80 -21.20 0.60
CA ALA A 306 10.69 -20.33 -0.57
C ALA A 306 10.76 -21.13 -1.88
N PRO A 307 10.13 -20.65 -2.97
CA PRO A 307 9.22 -19.51 -3.02
C PRO A 307 7.80 -19.88 -2.55
N VAL A 308 6.93 -18.87 -2.41
CA VAL A 308 5.47 -19.05 -2.33
C VAL A 308 4.87 -18.54 -3.63
N ARG A 309 4.36 -19.44 -4.48
CA ARG A 309 3.86 -19.14 -5.82
C ARG A 309 2.35 -18.91 -5.79
N GLY A 310 1.95 -17.86 -5.08
CA GLY A 310 0.55 -17.48 -4.96
C GLY A 310 -0.28 -18.38 -4.06
N THR A 311 -1.60 -18.24 -4.17
CA THR A 311 -2.58 -18.80 -3.22
C THR A 311 -2.75 -20.31 -3.36
N THR A 312 -2.53 -20.86 -4.56
CA THR A 312 -2.58 -22.30 -4.81
C THR A 312 -1.48 -23.07 -4.06
N ASP A 313 -0.39 -22.40 -3.67
CA ASP A 313 0.74 -23.00 -2.96
C ASP A 313 0.50 -23.14 -1.45
N ILE A 314 -0.54 -22.53 -0.90
CA ILE A 314 -0.81 -22.50 0.56
C ILE A 314 -0.78 -23.91 1.18
N PRO A 315 -1.43 -24.95 0.63
CA PRO A 315 -1.37 -26.30 1.19
C PRO A 315 0.04 -26.87 1.27
N ARG A 316 0.84 -26.72 0.20
CA ARG A 316 2.24 -27.16 0.14
C ARG A 316 3.08 -26.47 1.22
N ILE A 317 2.90 -25.15 1.35
CA ILE A 317 3.65 -24.37 2.34
C ILE A 317 3.33 -24.82 3.76
N LEU A 318 2.06 -25.06 4.07
CA LEU A 318 1.66 -25.57 5.38
C LEU A 318 2.26 -26.96 5.65
N ASP A 319 2.29 -27.86 4.67
CA ASP A 319 2.97 -29.15 4.82
C ASP A 319 4.47 -28.98 5.11
N GLU A 320 5.16 -28.10 4.40
CA GLU A 320 6.58 -27.83 4.65
C GLU A 320 6.83 -27.20 6.02
N VAL A 321 5.95 -26.30 6.50
CA VAL A 321 6.03 -25.72 7.84
C VAL A 321 6.02 -26.80 8.93
N SER A 322 5.23 -27.87 8.74
CA SER A 322 5.11 -28.96 9.72
C SER A 322 6.42 -29.70 10.02
N ARG A 323 7.41 -29.58 9.12
CA ARG A 323 8.71 -30.24 9.21
C ARG A 323 9.74 -29.47 10.04
N TYR A 324 9.39 -28.26 10.47
CA TYR A 324 10.30 -27.38 11.20
C TYR A 324 9.87 -27.21 12.65
N GLU A 325 10.87 -27.23 13.51
CA GLU A 325 10.75 -26.82 14.90
C GLU A 325 11.09 -25.32 15.04
N PHE A 326 10.08 -24.51 15.36
CA PHE A 326 10.22 -23.06 15.47
C PHE A 326 9.31 -22.49 16.56
N ASP A 327 9.54 -21.22 16.93
CA ASP A 327 8.73 -20.47 17.88
C ASP A 327 7.94 -19.35 17.17
N ILE A 328 8.57 -18.75 16.15
CA ILE A 328 7.99 -17.65 15.36
C ILE A 328 8.22 -17.84 13.85
N ALA A 329 7.18 -17.59 13.06
CA ALA A 329 7.26 -17.52 11.60
C ALA A 329 7.15 -16.07 11.10
N LEU A 330 8.05 -15.68 10.19
CA LEU A 330 7.99 -14.41 9.46
C LEU A 330 7.59 -14.69 8.00
N VAL A 331 6.40 -14.26 7.62
CA VAL A 331 5.77 -14.62 6.34
C VAL A 331 5.75 -13.42 5.39
N ALA A 332 6.45 -13.50 4.26
CA ALA A 332 6.57 -12.44 3.27
C ALA A 332 6.20 -12.95 1.87
N ALA A 333 4.90 -13.14 1.63
CA ALA A 333 4.36 -13.89 0.50
C ALA A 333 3.21 -13.19 -0.24
N GLY A 334 3.08 -11.86 -0.15
CA GLY A 334 1.94 -11.13 -0.74
C GLY A 334 0.62 -11.52 -0.07
N ILE A 335 -0.45 -11.63 -0.85
CA ILE A 335 -1.79 -11.98 -0.35
C ILE A 335 -1.82 -13.31 0.42
N PRO A 336 -1.13 -14.39 -0.03
CA PRO A 336 -0.97 -15.62 0.75
C PRO A 336 -0.44 -15.42 2.17
N ALA A 337 0.30 -14.33 2.45
CA ALA A 337 0.91 -14.12 3.77
C ALA A 337 -0.12 -14.00 4.89
N VAL A 338 -1.28 -13.39 4.63
CA VAL A 338 -2.37 -13.25 5.61
C VAL A 338 -2.92 -14.62 5.98
N ILE A 339 -3.24 -15.43 4.97
CA ILE A 339 -3.80 -16.77 5.18
C ILE A 339 -2.77 -17.67 5.87
N LEU A 340 -1.52 -17.66 5.40
CA LEU A 340 -0.44 -18.45 5.98
C LEU A 340 -0.15 -18.04 7.42
N ALA A 341 -0.05 -16.75 7.73
CA ALA A 341 0.24 -16.31 9.09
C ALA A 341 -0.86 -16.74 10.08
N GLN A 342 -2.14 -16.59 9.71
CA GLN A 342 -3.24 -17.06 10.55
C GLN A 342 -3.20 -18.60 10.73
N GLN A 343 -3.10 -19.35 9.64
CA GLN A 343 -3.16 -20.81 9.69
C GLN A 343 -1.91 -21.43 10.34
N ILE A 344 -0.72 -20.84 10.19
CA ILE A 344 0.48 -21.31 10.88
C ILE A 344 0.31 -21.17 12.39
N ALA A 345 -0.22 -20.03 12.85
CA ALA A 345 -0.45 -19.82 14.27
C ALA A 345 -1.44 -20.84 14.83
N GLU A 346 -2.60 -20.99 14.18
CA GLU A 346 -3.67 -21.88 14.62
C GLU A 346 -3.26 -23.36 14.57
N ARG A 347 -2.72 -23.84 13.44
CA ARG A 347 -2.44 -25.27 13.22
C ARG A 347 -1.23 -25.79 14.00
N TYR A 348 -0.21 -24.95 14.17
CA TYR A 348 1.07 -25.39 14.76
C TYR A 348 1.31 -24.84 16.17
N ASN A 349 0.34 -24.11 16.72
CA ASN A 349 0.43 -23.48 18.03
C ASN A 349 1.66 -22.55 18.16
N LYS A 350 1.85 -21.67 17.16
CA LYS A 350 3.03 -20.79 17.04
C LYS A 350 2.65 -19.33 16.96
N VAL A 351 3.66 -18.45 17.05
CA VAL A 351 3.51 -17.06 16.64
C VAL A 351 3.83 -16.93 15.16
N ALA A 352 3.01 -16.20 14.42
CA ALA A 352 3.24 -15.94 13.00
C ALA A 352 2.89 -14.51 12.64
N ILE A 353 3.77 -13.86 11.89
CA ILE A 353 3.64 -12.45 11.51
C ILE A 353 3.67 -12.36 10.00
N ASP A 354 2.61 -11.78 9.43
CA ASP A 354 2.67 -11.24 8.07
C ASP A 354 3.69 -10.09 8.05
N PHE A 355 4.84 -10.39 7.47
CA PHE A 355 6.01 -9.54 7.47
C PHE A 355 6.10 -8.66 6.22
N GLY A 356 5.36 -8.99 5.15
CA GLY A 356 5.25 -8.21 3.92
C GLY A 356 6.58 -7.72 3.33
N HIS A 357 6.56 -6.52 2.75
CA HIS A 357 7.72 -5.92 2.09
C HIS A 357 8.83 -5.46 3.05
N LEU A 358 8.62 -5.47 4.36
CA LEU A 358 9.69 -5.23 5.33
C LEU A 358 10.79 -6.29 5.16
N ALA A 359 10.44 -7.52 4.79
CA ALA A 359 11.39 -8.59 4.47
C ALA A 359 12.39 -8.17 3.39
N ASN A 360 11.90 -7.55 2.30
CA ASN A 360 12.74 -7.05 1.21
C ASN A 360 13.66 -5.94 1.73
N LYS A 361 13.12 -4.97 2.48
CA LYS A 361 13.90 -3.84 3.01
C LYS A 361 15.04 -4.30 3.93
N ILE A 362 14.82 -5.35 4.72
CA ILE A 362 15.86 -5.96 5.54
C ILE A 362 16.86 -6.72 4.67
N ALA A 363 16.38 -7.56 3.74
CA ALA A 363 17.22 -8.36 2.86
C ALA A 363 18.18 -7.48 2.02
N ASP A 364 17.69 -6.34 1.55
CA ASP A 364 18.43 -5.34 0.79
C ASP A 364 19.35 -4.46 1.67
N GLY A 365 19.29 -4.60 3.00
CA GLY A 365 20.07 -3.82 3.95
C GLY A 365 19.59 -2.37 4.12
N VAL A 366 18.40 -2.02 3.62
CA VAL A 366 17.79 -0.68 3.76
C VAL A 366 17.33 -0.43 5.21
N ILE A 367 16.77 -1.46 5.86
CA ILE A 367 16.39 -1.44 7.27
C ILE A 367 17.30 -2.40 8.03
N ALA A 368 17.93 -1.91 9.09
CA ALA A 368 18.74 -2.73 9.98
C ALA A 368 17.86 -3.40 11.04
N ILE A 369 18.28 -4.59 11.49
CA ILE A 369 17.73 -5.31 12.63
C ILE A 369 18.72 -5.29 13.78
#